data_AF-A0A0S8J4S1-F1
#
_entry.id   AF-A0A0S8J4S1-F1
#
_cell.length_a   1.000
_cell.length_b   1.000
_cell.length_c   1.000
_cell.angle_alpha   90.00
_cell.angle_beta   90.00
_cell.angle_gamma   90.00
#
_symmetry.space_group_name_H-M   'P 1'
#
loop_
_entity.id
_entity.type
_entity.pdbx_description
1 polymer ?
#
loop_
_entity_poly.entity_id
_entity_poly.type
_entity_poly.pdbx_seq_one_letter_code
_entity_poly.pdbx_strand_id
1 'polypeptide(L)'
;MQRTNRMPIFLIFLLLVITSVIFYCSTTGTFINTKSIHAPPIQYCNDATGHIPGSKPWILGGTCCCTPSAELMEQYHKDGIALDLTYEDLVRMYREAGITTDLDHKGCNNMCDHGPHVVKGGKCMCTPTPGTKNFEEVVSGVFETVDK
;
A
#
# COMPACT_ATOMS: atom_id res chain seq x y z
N MET A 1 -41.18 63.13 27.14
CA MET A 1 -41.48 61.81 27.74
C MET A 1 -40.68 60.76 26.95
N GLN A 2 -39.46 60.43 27.38
CA GLN A 2 -38.56 59.50 26.67
C GLN A 2 -38.77 58.08 27.21
N ARG A 3 -39.29 57.17 26.38
CA ARG A 3 -39.38 55.74 26.67
C ARG A 3 -38.00 55.12 26.46
N THR A 4 -37.32 54.75 27.54
CA THR A 4 -36.06 53.99 27.46
C THR A 4 -36.40 52.52 27.21
N ASN A 5 -36.14 52.04 26.00
CA ASN A 5 -36.24 50.62 25.65
C ASN A 5 -35.12 49.85 26.37
N ARG A 6 -35.38 49.40 27.59
CA ARG A 6 -34.51 48.44 28.29
C ARG A 6 -34.76 47.07 27.69
N MET A 7 -33.83 46.60 26.87
CA MET A 7 -33.86 45.24 26.35
C MET A 7 -33.77 44.27 27.55
N PRO A 8 -34.69 43.31 27.70
CA PRO A 8 -34.69 42.44 28.86
C PRO A 8 -33.43 41.59 28.85
N ILE A 9 -32.79 41.47 30.02
CA ILE A 9 -31.51 40.75 30.24
C ILE A 9 -31.56 39.32 29.66
N PHE A 10 -32.75 38.71 29.63
CA PHE A 10 -32.99 37.40 29.04
C PHE A 10 -32.70 37.33 27.52
N LEU A 11 -32.97 38.40 26.77
CA LEU A 11 -32.66 38.49 25.33
C LEU A 11 -31.16 38.57 25.06
N ILE A 12 -30.40 39.19 25.96
CA ILE A 12 -28.93 39.28 25.88
C ILE A 12 -28.30 37.90 26.11
N PHE A 13 -28.77 37.17 27.13
CA PHE A 13 -28.29 35.81 27.40
C PHE A 13 -28.62 34.84 26.27
N LEU A 14 -29.83 34.93 25.70
CA LEU A 14 -30.22 34.09 24.55
C LEU A 14 -29.32 34.35 23.33
N LEU A 15 -29.01 35.61 23.04
CA LEU A 15 -28.09 35.99 21.95
C LEU A 15 -26.67 35.44 22.19
N LEU A 16 -26.14 35.53 23.41
CA LEU A 16 -24.82 35.00 23.74
C LEU A 16 -24.74 33.48 23.56
N VAL A 17 -25.75 32.74 24.03
CA VAL A 17 -25.80 31.26 23.86
C VAL A 17 -25.88 30.90 22.37
N ILE A 18 -26.72 31.56 21.58
CA ILE A 18 -26.83 31.30 20.14
C ILE A 18 -25.50 31.58 19.42
N THR A 19 -24.81 32.69 19.73
CA THR A 19 -23.52 33.00 19.10
C THR A 19 -22.42 31.98 19.44
N SER A 20 -22.45 31.39 20.63
CA SER A 20 -21.46 30.39 21.05
C SER A 20 -21.64 29.03 20.35
N VAL A 21 -22.87 28.65 19.99
CA VAL A 21 -23.14 27.40 19.26
C VAL A 21 -22.75 27.51 17.78
N ILE A 22 -22.92 28.69 17.17
CA ILE A 22 -22.60 28.89 15.74
C ILE A 22 -21.07 28.93 15.52
N PHE A 23 -20.29 29.44 16.46
CA PHE A 23 -18.83 29.55 16.31
C PHE A 23 -18.06 28.23 16.52
N TYR A 24 -18.66 27.23 17.15
CA TYR A 24 -17.97 25.97 17.46
C TYR A 24 -17.92 24.97 16.29
N CYS A 25 -18.54 25.29 15.15
CA CYS A 25 -18.67 24.35 14.02
C CYS A 25 -17.65 24.54 12.88
N SER A 26 -16.70 25.48 12.99
CA SER A 26 -15.86 25.89 11.83
C SER A 26 -14.35 25.75 12.02
N THR A 27 -13.87 24.69 12.69
CA THR A 27 -12.45 24.33 12.65
C THR A 27 -12.22 22.84 12.42
N THR A 28 -12.80 22.28 11.36
CA THR A 28 -12.21 21.10 10.72
C THR A 28 -11.34 21.61 9.58
N GLY A 29 -10.10 21.99 9.90
CA GLY A 29 -9.11 22.25 8.88
C GLY A 29 -8.97 21.01 8.01
N THR A 30 -9.31 21.10 6.73
CA THR A 30 -9.02 20.04 5.78
C THR A 30 -7.51 20.01 5.62
N PHE A 31 -6.84 19.10 6.32
CA PHE A 31 -5.48 18.72 5.99
C PHE A 31 -5.52 18.13 4.58
N ILE A 32 -5.17 18.93 3.58
CA ILE A 32 -4.92 18.41 2.25
C ILE A 32 -3.64 17.59 2.37
N ASN A 33 -3.78 16.27 2.50
CA ASN A 33 -2.65 15.36 2.36
C ASN A 33 -2.26 15.39 0.86
N THR A 34 -1.40 16.33 0.51
CA THR A 34 -0.85 16.39 -0.84
C THR A 34 0.03 15.18 -1.05
N LYS A 35 -0.37 14.26 -1.96
CA LYS A 35 0.48 13.16 -2.39
C LYS A 35 1.84 13.74 -2.80
N SER A 36 2.93 13.13 -2.33
CA SER A 36 4.29 13.54 -2.68
C SER A 36 4.45 13.68 -4.20
N ILE A 37 5.16 14.72 -4.65
CA ILE A 37 5.52 14.88 -6.07
C ILE A 37 6.54 13.83 -6.53
N HIS A 38 7.24 13.19 -5.58
CA HIS A 38 8.16 12.09 -5.84
C HIS A 38 7.45 10.77 -5.55
N ALA A 39 7.56 9.83 -6.49
CA ALA A 39 7.15 8.45 -6.25
C ALA A 39 7.98 7.87 -5.09
N PRO A 40 7.36 7.06 -4.20
CA PRO A 40 8.12 6.35 -3.19
C PRO A 40 9.15 5.41 -3.86
N PRO A 41 10.28 5.13 -3.20
CA PRO A 41 11.22 4.14 -3.71
C PRO A 41 10.55 2.78 -3.82
N ILE A 42 10.96 2.01 -4.83
CA ILE A 42 10.53 0.62 -4.98
C ILE A 42 11.21 -0.20 -3.89
N GLN A 43 10.42 -0.76 -2.97
CA GLN A 43 10.90 -1.65 -1.91
C GLN A 43 10.87 -3.11 -2.36
N TYR A 44 9.84 -3.48 -3.13
CA TYR A 44 9.64 -4.84 -3.61
C TYR A 44 9.55 -4.84 -5.14
N CYS A 45 10.56 -5.39 -5.81
CA CYS A 45 10.54 -5.56 -7.26
C CYS A 45 9.62 -6.71 -7.69
N ASN A 46 9.08 -6.62 -8.90
CA ASN A 46 8.19 -7.58 -9.55
C ASN A 46 8.33 -7.49 -11.07
N ASP A 47 7.58 -8.27 -11.84
CA ASP A 47 7.76 -8.36 -13.29
C ASP A 47 7.48 -7.04 -14.03
N ALA A 48 6.67 -6.15 -13.45
CA ALA A 48 6.37 -4.84 -14.03
C ALA A 48 7.41 -3.78 -13.68
N THR A 49 8.11 -3.90 -12.55
CA THR A 49 9.16 -2.96 -12.13
C THR A 49 10.56 -3.41 -12.56
N GLY A 50 10.72 -4.71 -12.84
CA GLY A 50 12.01 -5.33 -13.11
C GLY A 50 12.78 -5.62 -11.82
N HIS A 51 13.65 -6.62 -11.88
CA HIS A 51 14.52 -7.00 -10.76
C HIS A 51 15.44 -5.84 -10.35
N ILE A 52 15.55 -5.60 -9.05
CA ILE A 52 16.46 -4.63 -8.48
C ILE A 52 17.76 -5.36 -8.09
N PRO A 53 18.94 -4.93 -8.60
CA PRO A 53 20.21 -5.57 -8.28
C PRO A 53 20.43 -5.75 -6.77
N GLY A 54 20.82 -6.95 -6.37
CA GLY A 54 21.04 -7.34 -4.98
C GLY A 54 19.76 -7.73 -4.21
N SER A 55 18.58 -7.68 -4.83
CA SER A 55 17.34 -8.10 -4.19
C SER A 55 17.23 -9.62 -4.17
N LYS A 56 17.13 -10.22 -2.99
CA LYS A 56 16.99 -11.67 -2.84
C LYS A 56 15.57 -12.14 -3.18
N PRO A 57 15.35 -13.37 -3.69
CA PRO A 57 14.00 -13.94 -3.83
C PRO A 57 13.19 -13.85 -2.53
N TRP A 58 11.91 -13.50 -2.64
CA TRP A 58 10.98 -13.41 -1.51
C TRP A 58 10.97 -14.69 -0.66
N ILE A 59 10.91 -15.86 -1.31
CA ILE A 59 10.90 -17.16 -0.62
C ILE A 59 12.12 -17.40 0.27
N LEU A 60 13.22 -16.71 0.00
CA LEU A 60 14.44 -16.78 0.81
C LEU A 60 14.54 -15.63 1.83
N GLY A 61 13.45 -14.92 2.11
CA GLY A 61 13.39 -13.78 3.03
C GLY A 61 13.85 -12.46 2.40
N GLY A 62 13.88 -12.37 1.08
CA GLY A 62 14.24 -11.15 0.35
C GLY A 62 13.05 -10.27 -0.02
N THR A 63 13.29 -9.33 -0.92
CA THR A 63 12.27 -8.36 -1.39
C THR A 63 11.88 -8.56 -2.86
N CYS A 64 12.54 -9.47 -3.59
CA CYS A 64 12.22 -9.72 -4.99
C CYS A 64 11.01 -10.63 -5.12
N CYS A 65 9.92 -10.07 -5.65
CA CYS A 65 8.67 -10.74 -5.98
C CYS A 65 8.55 -10.98 -7.50
N CYS A 66 9.66 -10.93 -8.25
CA CYS A 66 9.65 -11.30 -9.67
C CYS A 66 9.34 -12.79 -9.83
N THR A 67 8.66 -13.13 -10.92
CA THR A 67 8.31 -14.50 -11.25
C THR A 67 9.56 -15.29 -11.59
N PRO A 68 9.75 -16.49 -11.00
CA PRO A 68 10.89 -17.33 -11.35
C PRO A 68 11.01 -17.53 -12.86
N SER A 69 12.21 -17.29 -13.39
CA SER A 69 12.57 -17.58 -14.78
C SER A 69 14.08 -17.88 -14.85
N ALA A 70 14.54 -18.46 -15.96
CA ALA A 70 15.96 -18.69 -16.19
C ALA A 70 16.76 -17.38 -16.23
N GLU A 71 16.20 -16.34 -16.84
CA GLU A 71 16.80 -15.01 -16.94
C GLU A 71 16.90 -14.32 -15.57
N LEU A 72 15.90 -14.51 -14.71
CA LEU A 72 15.94 -13.99 -13.34
C LEU A 72 16.99 -14.72 -12.50
N MET A 73 17.16 -16.04 -12.68
CA MET A 73 18.21 -16.79 -12.01
C MET A 73 19.62 -16.32 -12.42
N GLU A 74 19.85 -16.02 -13.70
CA GLU A 74 21.10 -15.43 -14.16
C GLU A 74 21.39 -14.10 -13.46
N GLN A 75 20.37 -13.26 -13.28
CA GLN A 75 20.50 -12.00 -12.54
C GLN A 75 20.82 -12.22 -11.06
N TYR A 76 20.15 -13.16 -10.39
CA TYR A 76 20.49 -13.51 -9.01
C TYR A 76 21.93 -14.01 -8.89
N HIS A 77 22.38 -14.88 -9.79
CA HIS A 77 23.75 -15.39 -9.76
C HIS A 77 24.77 -14.28 -9.99
N LYS A 78 24.49 -13.36 -10.91
CA LYS A 78 25.31 -12.17 -11.14
C LYS A 78 25.40 -11.27 -9.90
N ASP A 79 24.32 -11.18 -9.13
CA ASP A 79 24.26 -10.43 -7.88
C ASP A 79 24.89 -11.18 -6.69
N GLY A 80 25.39 -12.40 -6.88
CA GLY A 80 25.97 -13.23 -5.81
C GLY A 80 24.92 -13.90 -4.91
N ILE A 81 23.68 -14.03 -5.40
CA ILE A 81 22.52 -14.56 -4.67
C ILE A 81 22.10 -15.91 -5.28
N ALA A 82 21.63 -16.85 -4.44
CA ALA A 82 21.06 -18.12 -4.87
C ALA A 82 21.98 -18.94 -5.81
N LEU A 83 23.31 -18.85 -5.59
CA LEU A 83 24.35 -19.45 -6.44
C LEU A 83 24.27 -20.98 -6.54
N ASP A 84 23.63 -21.60 -5.56
CA ASP A 84 23.44 -23.04 -5.43
C ASP A 84 22.04 -23.51 -5.86
N LEU A 85 21.17 -22.60 -6.30
CA LEU A 85 19.81 -22.90 -6.74
C LEU A 85 19.69 -22.83 -8.25
N THR A 86 18.91 -23.75 -8.82
CA THR A 86 18.43 -23.70 -10.20
C THR A 86 17.07 -23.01 -10.28
N TYR A 87 16.62 -22.72 -11.51
CA TYR A 87 15.27 -22.24 -11.77
C TYR A 87 14.22 -23.23 -11.24
N GLU A 88 14.43 -24.53 -11.49
CA GLU A 88 13.54 -25.60 -11.06
C GLU A 88 13.48 -25.70 -9.53
N ASP A 89 14.60 -25.52 -8.84
CA ASP A 89 14.65 -25.49 -7.38
C ASP A 89 13.82 -24.32 -6.84
N LEU A 90 13.99 -23.12 -7.39
CA LEU A 90 13.25 -21.94 -6.95
C LEU A 90 11.74 -22.09 -7.17
N VAL A 91 11.32 -22.61 -8.33
CA VAL A 91 9.90 -22.91 -8.61
C VAL A 91 9.36 -23.95 -7.64
N ARG A 92 10.12 -25.02 -7.36
CA ARG A 92 9.72 -26.04 -6.39
C ARG A 92 9.50 -25.43 -5.01
N MET A 93 10.42 -24.57 -4.54
CA MET A 93 10.29 -23.91 -3.23
C MET A 93 9.03 -23.05 -3.12
N TYR A 94 8.68 -22.28 -4.15
CA TYR A 94 7.42 -21.50 -4.15
C TYR A 94 6.19 -22.40 -4.06
N ARG A 95 6.15 -23.49 -4.85
CA ARG A 95 5.05 -24.46 -4.83
C ARG A 95 4.93 -25.16 -3.47
N GLU A 96 6.03 -25.60 -2.89
CA GLU A 96 6.06 -26.24 -1.57
C GLU A 96 5.60 -25.29 -0.45
N ALA A 97 5.88 -23.99 -0.58
CA ALA A 97 5.37 -22.96 0.33
C ALA A 97 3.90 -22.57 0.09
N GLY A 98 3.26 -23.15 -0.93
CA GLY A 98 1.89 -22.84 -1.34
C GLY A 98 1.75 -21.41 -1.85
N ILE A 99 2.80 -20.82 -2.43
CA ILE A 99 2.78 -19.48 -3.00
C ILE A 99 2.55 -19.58 -4.51
N THR A 100 1.52 -18.88 -4.97
CA THR A 100 1.12 -18.80 -6.37
C THR A 100 1.83 -17.63 -7.06
N THR A 101 2.36 -17.82 -8.26
CA THR A 101 3.19 -16.82 -8.99
C THR A 101 2.57 -16.48 -10.35
N ASP A 102 3.17 -15.56 -11.14
CA ASP A 102 2.67 -15.28 -12.50
C ASP A 102 2.81 -16.47 -13.47
N LEU A 103 3.44 -17.58 -13.05
CA LEU A 103 3.39 -18.86 -13.75
C LEU A 103 1.99 -19.50 -13.70
N ASP A 104 1.20 -19.19 -12.68
CA ASP A 104 -0.08 -19.84 -12.39
C ASP A 104 -1.28 -18.96 -12.80
N HIS A 105 -1.20 -17.64 -12.57
CA HIS A 105 -2.15 -16.65 -13.08
C HIS A 105 -1.53 -15.25 -13.08
N LYS A 106 -2.01 -14.31 -13.91
CA LYS A 106 -1.34 -13.01 -14.13
C LYS A 106 -2.20 -11.81 -13.75
N GLY A 107 -1.55 -10.70 -13.41
CA GLY A 107 -2.21 -9.39 -13.27
C GLY A 107 -3.17 -9.31 -12.08
N CYS A 108 -2.85 -10.00 -10.99
CA CYS A 108 -3.76 -10.16 -9.86
C CYS A 108 -3.76 -8.94 -8.94
N ASN A 109 -4.91 -8.30 -8.77
CA ASN A 109 -5.08 -7.17 -7.84
C ASN A 109 -5.64 -7.61 -6.48
N ASN A 110 -5.12 -8.71 -5.91
CA ASN A 110 -5.66 -9.41 -4.72
C ASN A 110 -7.07 -9.98 -4.89
N MET A 111 -7.43 -10.33 -6.12
CA MET A 111 -8.78 -10.81 -6.47
C MET A 111 -8.83 -12.33 -6.70
N CYS A 112 -7.76 -13.06 -6.40
CA CYS A 112 -7.72 -14.51 -6.55
C CYS A 112 -7.97 -15.24 -5.23
N ASP A 113 -8.27 -16.53 -5.34
CA ASP A 113 -8.60 -17.39 -4.19
C ASP A 113 -7.39 -17.66 -3.27
N HIS A 114 -6.18 -17.26 -3.66
CA HIS A 114 -4.95 -17.42 -2.88
C HIS A 114 -4.70 -16.28 -1.88
N GLY A 115 -5.68 -15.40 -1.70
CA GLY A 115 -5.64 -14.31 -0.73
C GLY A 115 -4.80 -13.11 -1.19
N PRO A 116 -4.44 -12.21 -0.27
CA PRO A 116 -3.73 -10.99 -0.64
C PRO A 116 -2.31 -11.31 -1.14
N HIS A 117 -1.65 -10.29 -1.71
CA HIS A 117 -0.27 -10.41 -2.15
C HIS A 117 0.65 -10.88 -1.00
N VAL A 118 1.74 -11.60 -1.28
CA VAL A 118 2.66 -12.15 -0.27
C VAL A 118 3.25 -11.09 0.65
N VAL A 119 3.54 -9.90 0.11
CA VAL A 119 4.02 -8.73 0.87
C VAL A 119 3.00 -8.20 1.87
N LYS A 120 1.73 -8.56 1.70
CA LYS A 120 0.60 -8.25 2.58
C LYS A 120 0.23 -9.44 3.49
N GLY A 121 1.09 -10.46 3.55
CA GLY A 121 0.91 -11.65 4.38
C GLY A 121 0.08 -12.77 3.76
N GLY A 122 -0.27 -12.71 2.47
CA GLY A 122 -1.02 -13.76 1.80
C GLY A 122 -0.13 -14.77 1.04
N LYS A 123 -0.71 -15.44 0.04
CA LYS A 123 -0.06 -16.51 -0.74
C LYS A 123 -0.02 -16.26 -2.25
N CYS A 124 -0.51 -15.10 -2.71
CA CYS A 124 -0.39 -14.69 -4.10
C CYS A 124 0.86 -13.82 -4.30
N MET A 125 1.77 -14.16 -5.20
CA MET A 125 2.92 -13.34 -5.61
C MET A 125 2.79 -12.87 -7.06
N CYS A 126 1.57 -12.92 -7.60
CA CYS A 126 1.32 -12.48 -8.97
C CYS A 126 1.42 -10.96 -9.05
N THR A 127 2.09 -10.45 -10.08
CA THR A 127 2.33 -9.03 -10.24
C THR A 127 1.00 -8.29 -10.36
N PRO A 128 0.68 -7.35 -9.46
CA PRO A 128 -0.52 -6.54 -9.59
C PRO A 128 -0.48 -5.68 -10.85
N THR A 129 -1.65 -5.32 -11.38
CA THR A 129 -1.73 -4.48 -12.57
C THR A 129 -1.18 -3.08 -12.27
N PRO A 130 -0.19 -2.58 -13.03
CA PRO A 130 0.33 -1.23 -12.87
C PRO A 130 -0.76 -0.16 -12.91
N GLY A 131 -0.62 0.89 -12.08
CA GLY A 131 -1.60 1.96 -11.94
C GLY A 131 -2.77 1.64 -11.01
N THR A 132 -2.83 0.44 -10.43
CA THR A 132 -3.79 0.12 -9.36
C THR A 132 -3.24 0.47 -7.98
N LYS A 133 -4.13 0.73 -7.02
CA LYS A 133 -3.75 0.91 -5.61
C LYS A 133 -2.95 -0.29 -5.08
N ASN A 134 -3.36 -1.51 -5.44
CA ASN A 134 -2.65 -2.71 -5.00
C ASN A 134 -1.20 -2.74 -5.51
N PHE A 135 -0.97 -2.33 -6.76
CA PHE A 135 0.36 -2.22 -7.31
C PHE A 135 1.21 -1.20 -6.54
N GLU A 136 0.67 0.00 -6.30
CA GLU A 136 1.38 1.04 -5.53
C GLU A 136 1.77 0.55 -4.14
N GLU A 137 0.85 -0.09 -3.43
CA GLU A 137 1.08 -0.65 -2.10
C GLU A 137 2.11 -1.78 -2.10
N VAL A 138 2.02 -2.72 -3.06
CA VAL A 138 2.95 -3.85 -3.16
C VAL A 138 4.36 -3.37 -3.47
N VAL A 139 4.53 -2.46 -4.44
CA VAL A 139 5.83 -1.97 -4.87
C VAL A 139 6.48 -1.09 -3.81
N SER A 140 5.70 -0.23 -3.16
CA SER A 140 6.22 0.71 -2.14
C SER A 140 6.35 0.12 -0.76
N GLY A 141 5.68 -1.00 -0.45
CA GLY A 141 5.62 -1.55 0.91
C GLY A 141 4.83 -0.72 1.91
N VAL A 142 4.14 0.33 1.45
CA VAL A 142 3.32 1.20 2.30
C VAL A 142 1.87 0.75 2.15
N PHE A 143 1.28 0.27 3.24
CA PHE A 143 -0.09 -0.21 3.28
C PHE A 143 -0.95 0.78 4.05
N GLU A 144 -2.06 1.23 3.46
CA GLU A 144 -3.04 2.00 4.21
C GLU A 144 -3.63 1.11 5.30
N THR A 145 -3.47 1.52 6.56
CA THR A 145 -4.21 0.90 7.66
C THR A 145 -5.67 1.25 7.48
N VAL A 146 -6.49 0.25 7.17
CA VAL A 146 -7.93 0.42 7.34
C VAL A 146 -8.15 0.45 8.85
N ASP A 147 -8.32 1.64 9.40
CA ASP A 147 -8.82 1.80 10.77
C ASP A 147 -10.12 1.01 10.85
N LYS A 148 -10.10 -0.08 11.62
CA LYS A 148 -11.26 -0.96 11.81
C LYS A 148 -12.20 -0.38 12.85
#